data_AF-A0A7S0HXB7-F1
#
_entry.id   AF-A0A7S0HXB7-F1
#
_cell.length_a   1.000
_cell.length_b   1.000
_cell.length_c   1.000
_cell.angle_alpha   90.00
_cell.angle_beta   90.00
_cell.angle_gamma   90.00
#
_symmetry.space_group_name_H-M   'P 1'
#
loop_
_entity.id
_entity.type
_entity.pdbx_description
1 polymer ?
#
loop_
_entity_poly.entity_id
_entity_poly.type
_entity_poly.pdbx_seq_one_letter_code
_entity_poly.pdbx_strand_id
1 'polypeptide(L)'
;AMVVCFYLQIGFSIGIMCAIPTNILTDDWRTEVAVPTLLTLTILPILLFDVRESPRYLLAKGMTGESFAELTHIGEKNGKKLPSNSFIAPMRSTERGKVYGYFDLFRYSPVRSYTINLCLQWFCIGVVYYGLTLASSQFAGTVHTNLFLSAFAE
;
A
#
# COMPACT_ATOMS: atom_id res chain seq x y z
N ALA A 1 -2.22 -3.75 9.00
CA ALA A 1 -1.15 -2.91 8.45
C ALA A 1 -0.13 -3.76 7.72
N MET A 2 0.65 -4.61 8.41
CA MET A 2 1.68 -5.46 7.79
C MET A 2 1.17 -6.34 6.63
N VAL A 3 0.01 -6.99 6.79
CA VAL A 3 -0.60 -7.82 5.73
C VAL A 3 -0.96 -6.99 4.48
N VAL A 4 -1.45 -5.76 4.66
CA VAL A 4 -1.78 -4.86 3.53
C VAL A 4 -0.51 -4.43 2.81
N CYS A 5 0.53 -4.06 3.56
CA CYS A 5 1.85 -3.72 2.99
C CYS A 5 2.43 -4.89 2.18
N PHE A 6 2.27 -6.12 2.69
CA PHE A 6 2.72 -7.33 1.99
C PHE A 6 1.99 -7.56 0.67
N TYR A 7 0.66 -7.40 0.64
CA TYR A 7 -0.10 -7.48 -0.61
C TYR A 7 0.27 -6.39 -1.62
N LEU A 8 0.52 -5.16 -1.15
CA LEU A 8 0.97 -4.07 -2.01
C LEU A 8 2.36 -4.35 -2.60
N GLN A 9 3.28 -4.89 -1.80
CA GLN A 9 4.62 -5.26 -2.26
C GLN A 9 4.56 -6.37 -3.32
N ILE A 10 3.79 -7.43 -3.07
CA ILE A 10 3.60 -8.52 -4.05
C ILE A 10 3.03 -7.98 -5.36
N GLY A 11 2.04 -7.09 -5.30
CA GLY A 11 1.45 -6.47 -6.48
C GLY A 11 2.48 -5.66 -7.28
N PHE A 12 3.35 -4.93 -6.57
CA PHE A 12 4.43 -4.16 -7.19
C PHE A 12 5.47 -5.08 -7.88
N SER A 13 5.95 -6.12 -7.19
CA SER A 13 6.91 -7.08 -7.76
C SER A 13 6.36 -7.80 -8.99
N ILE A 14 5.11 -8.30 -8.92
CA ILE A 14 4.43 -8.93 -10.07
C ILE A 14 4.31 -7.94 -11.23
N GLY A 15 3.98 -6.67 -10.95
CA GLY A 15 3.89 -5.63 -11.98
C GLY A 15 5.19 -5.44 -12.75
N ILE A 16 6.32 -5.35 -12.04
CA ILE A 16 7.65 -5.23 -12.69
C ILE A 16 7.97 -6.50 -13.48
N MET A 17 7.72 -7.69 -12.93
CA MET A 17 7.97 -8.95 -13.63
C MET A 17 7.18 -9.07 -14.94
N CYS A 18 5.93 -8.57 -14.98
CA CYS A 18 5.10 -8.55 -16.18
C CYS A 18 5.51 -7.49 -17.21
N ALA A 19 6.13 -6.39 -16.79
CA ALA A 19 6.60 -5.32 -17.67
C ALA A 19 7.89 -5.68 -18.46
N ILE A 20 8.62 -6.72 -18.03
CA ILE A 20 9.88 -7.11 -18.68
C ILE A 20 9.64 -7.86 -19.99
N PRO A 21 8.73 -8.84 -20.07
CA PRO A 21 8.36 -9.49 -21.33
C PRO A 21 7.74 -8.53 -22.35
N THR A 22 6.95 -7.54 -21.92
CA THR A 22 6.35 -6.56 -22.84
C THR A 22 7.43 -5.74 -23.52
N ASN A 23 8.44 -5.32 -22.78
CA ASN A 23 9.56 -4.54 -23.32
C ASN A 23 10.38 -5.29 -24.39
N ILE A 24 10.41 -6.63 -24.35
CA ILE A 24 11.06 -7.45 -25.40
C ILE A 24 10.21 -7.51 -26.68
N LEU A 25 8.88 -7.38 -26.54
CA LEU A 25 7.94 -7.44 -27.66
C LEU A 25 7.72 -6.05 -28.31
N THR A 26 7.99 -4.97 -27.58
CA THR A 26 7.78 -3.59 -28.04
C THR A 26 8.97 -2.69 -27.72
N ASP A 27 9.64 -2.20 -28.77
CA ASP A 27 10.75 -1.24 -28.65
C ASP A 27 10.29 0.21 -28.36
N ASP A 28 8.98 0.47 -28.33
CA ASP A 28 8.43 1.82 -28.09
C ASP A 28 8.04 2.02 -26.62
N TRP A 29 8.76 2.91 -25.92
CA TRP A 29 8.51 3.29 -24.53
C TRP A 29 7.08 3.83 -24.29
N ARG A 30 6.44 4.39 -25.33
CA ARG A 30 5.05 4.85 -25.22
C ARG A 30 4.09 3.69 -25.06
N THR A 31 4.33 2.58 -25.77
CA THR A 31 3.51 1.38 -25.69
C THR A 31 3.72 0.67 -24.36
N GLU A 32 4.95 0.64 -23.87
CA GLU A 32 5.29 0.10 -22.53
C GLU A 32 4.59 0.84 -21.38
N VAL A 33 4.35 2.14 -21.52
CA VAL A 33 3.59 2.90 -20.52
C VAL A 33 2.08 2.77 -20.76
N ALA A 34 1.63 2.82 -22.02
CA ALA A 34 0.22 2.84 -22.38
C ALA A 34 -0.50 1.53 -22.05
N VAL A 35 0.11 0.37 -22.31
CA VAL A 35 -0.49 -0.95 -22.09
C VAL A 35 -0.85 -1.19 -20.61
N PRO A 36 0.08 -1.10 -19.64
CA PRO A 36 -0.25 -1.27 -18.22
C PRO A 36 -1.15 -0.15 -17.68
N THR A 37 -1.04 1.08 -18.21
CA THR A 37 -1.96 2.17 -17.83
C THR A 37 -3.40 1.84 -18.23
N LEU A 38 -3.61 1.39 -19.48
CA LEU A 38 -4.94 1.02 -19.97
C LEU A 38 -5.50 -0.20 -19.24
N LEU A 39 -4.65 -1.20 -18.97
CA LEU A 39 -5.00 -2.36 -18.16
C LEU A 39 -5.44 -1.95 -16.75
N THR A 40 -4.69 -1.04 -16.12
CA THR A 40 -5.03 -0.53 -14.79
C THR A 40 -6.35 0.24 -14.80
N LEU A 41 -6.58 1.10 -15.80
CA LEU A 41 -7.81 1.87 -15.93
C LEU A 41 -9.05 1.01 -16.18
N THR A 42 -8.90 -0.13 -16.86
CA THR A 42 -10.00 -1.08 -17.09
C THR A 42 -10.30 -1.94 -15.86
N ILE A 43 -9.27 -2.32 -15.09
CA ILE A 43 -9.43 -3.13 -13.87
C ILE A 43 -9.85 -2.29 -12.66
N LEU A 44 -9.44 -1.02 -12.58
CA LEU A 44 -9.68 -0.15 -11.42
C LEU A 44 -11.17 -0.04 -11.03
N PRO A 45 -12.13 0.18 -11.94
CA PRO A 45 -13.56 0.22 -11.58
C PRO A 45 -14.05 -1.10 -10.99
N ILE A 46 -13.53 -2.22 -11.49
CA ILE A 46 -13.87 -3.57 -11.00
C ILE A 46 -13.34 -3.76 -9.58
N LEU A 47 -12.11 -3.32 -9.32
CA LEU A 47 -11.50 -3.40 -7.99
C LEU A 47 -12.20 -2.49 -6.98
N LEU A 48 -12.64 -1.30 -7.39
CA LEU A 48 -13.28 -0.32 -6.50
C LEU A 48 -14.75 -0.64 -6.20
N PHE A 49 -15.40 -1.49 -7.00
CA PHE A 49 -16.85 -1.77 -6.87
C PHE A 49 -17.22 -2.39 -5.51
N ASP A 50 -16.38 -3.25 -4.93
CA ASP A 50 -16.66 -3.95 -3.66
C ASP A 50 -15.78 -3.47 -2.49
N VAL A 51 -15.14 -2.30 -2.62
CA VAL A 51 -14.33 -1.74 -1.53
C VAL A 51 -15.25 -1.15 -0.47
N ARG A 52 -15.38 -1.87 0.63
CA ARG A 52 -16.07 -1.42 1.84
C ARG A 52 -15.14 -0.56 2.70
N GLU A 53 -15.73 0.41 3.38
CA GLU A 53 -14.99 1.30 4.28
C GLU A 53 -14.41 0.56 5.48
N SER A 54 -13.25 1.01 5.97
CA SER A 54 -12.61 0.38 7.13
C SER A 54 -13.45 0.58 8.40
N PRO A 55 -13.76 -0.47 9.19
CA PRO A 55 -14.45 -0.31 10.46
C PRO A 55 -13.77 0.67 11.42
N ARG A 56 -12.43 0.70 11.40
CA ARG A 56 -11.64 1.64 12.21
C ARG A 56 -11.87 3.10 11.80
N TYR A 57 -12.03 3.36 10.50
CA TYR A 57 -12.32 4.70 9.99
C TYR A 57 -13.73 5.15 10.39
N LEU A 58 -14.72 4.26 10.24
CA LEU A 58 -16.11 4.51 10.66
C LEU A 58 -16.19 4.78 12.17
N LEU A 59 -15.45 4.01 12.97
CA LEU A 59 -15.33 4.23 14.40
C LEU A 59 -14.69 5.58 14.74
N ALA A 60 -13.63 5.97 14.03
CA ALA A 60 -12.96 7.27 14.22
C ALA A 60 -13.85 8.46 13.86
N LYS A 61 -14.74 8.31 12.87
CA LYS A 61 -15.80 9.29 12.54
C LYS A 61 -16.93 9.35 13.57
N GLY A 62 -16.98 8.41 14.52
CA GLY A 62 -18.07 8.30 15.48
C GLY A 62 -19.30 7.56 14.94
N MET A 63 -19.20 6.94 13.77
CA MET A 63 -20.26 6.15 13.12
C MET A 63 -20.23 4.71 13.65
N THR A 64 -20.54 4.55 14.94
CA THR A 64 -20.42 3.26 15.66
C THR A 64 -21.34 2.17 15.11
N GLY A 65 -22.55 2.55 14.66
CA GLY A 65 -23.51 1.60 14.06
C GLY A 65 -22.99 0.97 12.77
N GLU A 66 -22.50 1.79 11.82
CA GLU A 66 -21.95 1.32 10.55
C GLU A 66 -20.65 0.52 10.76
N SER A 67 -19.81 0.95 11.70
CA SER A 67 -18.62 0.19 12.08
C SER A 67 -18.97 -1.21 12.60
N PHE A 68 -20.05 -1.35 13.37
CA PHE A 68 -20.49 -2.64 13.90
C PHE A 68 -21.10 -3.53 12.80
N ALA A 69 -21.90 -2.94 11.91
CA ALA A 69 -22.45 -3.65 10.76
C ALA A 69 -21.33 -4.23 9.87
N GLU A 70 -20.29 -3.44 9.58
CA GLU A 70 -19.18 -3.90 8.76
C GLU A 70 -18.32 -4.97 9.47
N LEU A 71 -18.08 -4.82 10.78
CA LEU A 71 -17.41 -5.88 11.56
C LEU A 71 -18.21 -7.18 11.57
N THR A 72 -19.54 -7.09 11.69
CA THR A 72 -20.44 -8.26 11.65
C THR A 72 -20.33 -8.97 10.30
N HIS A 73 -20.39 -8.21 9.20
CA HIS A 73 -20.20 -8.74 7.85
C HIS A 73 -18.83 -9.43 7.68
N ILE A 74 -17.75 -8.81 8.16
CA ILE A 74 -16.39 -9.41 8.15
C ILE A 74 -16.35 -10.68 9.01
N GLY A 75 -16.99 -10.68 10.17
CA GLY A 75 -17.08 -11.82 11.07
C GLY A 75 -17.79 -13.00 10.43
N GLU A 76 -18.95 -12.75 9.81
CA GLU A 76 -19.73 -13.75 9.06
C GLU A 76 -18.90 -14.36 7.92
N LYS A 77 -18.22 -13.51 7.12
CA LYS A 77 -17.34 -13.96 6.03
C LYS A 77 -16.15 -14.80 6.53
N ASN A 78 -15.64 -14.50 7.73
CA ASN A 78 -14.56 -15.25 8.38
C ASN A 78 -15.04 -16.43 9.22
N GLY A 79 -16.34 -16.75 9.24
CA GLY A 79 -16.93 -17.84 10.02
C GLY A 79 -16.91 -17.62 11.54
N LYS A 80 -16.67 -16.39 12.01
CA LYS A 80 -16.61 -16.02 13.43
C LYS A 80 -17.75 -15.06 13.76
N LYS A 81 -18.69 -15.51 14.60
CA LYS A 81 -19.75 -14.63 15.10
C LYS A 81 -19.16 -13.63 16.10
N LEU A 82 -19.37 -12.34 15.86
CA LEU A 82 -19.05 -11.34 16.87
C LEU A 82 -20.01 -11.53 18.06
N PRO A 83 -19.50 -11.45 19.32
CA PRO A 83 -20.36 -11.49 20.47
C PRO A 83 -21.29 -10.27 20.45
N SER A 84 -22.60 -10.52 20.59
CA SER A 84 -23.67 -9.50 20.52
C SER A 84 -23.51 -8.35 21.53
N ASN A 85 -22.67 -8.54 22.55
CA ASN A 85 -22.38 -7.58 23.61
C ASN A 85 -20.99 -6.91 23.47
N SER A 86 -20.32 -7.05 22.32
CA SER A 86 -19.11 -6.28 22.03
C SER A 86 -19.48 -4.84 21.72
N PHE A 87 -19.74 -4.06 22.77
CA PHE A 87 -19.68 -2.61 22.66
C PHE A 87 -18.28 -2.27 22.16
N ILE A 88 -18.20 -1.84 20.89
CA ILE A 88 -17.02 -1.16 20.39
C ILE A 88 -16.95 0.12 21.22
N ALA A 89 -16.14 0.10 22.27
CA ALA A 89 -15.88 1.30 23.04
C ALA A 89 -15.48 2.36 22.02
N PRO A 90 -16.14 3.54 21.99
CA PRO A 90 -15.73 4.61 21.10
C PRO A 90 -14.23 4.77 21.33
N MET A 91 -13.45 4.60 20.26
CA MET A 91 -11.99 4.71 20.34
C MET A 91 -11.71 5.94 21.18
N ARG A 92 -11.11 5.74 22.38
CA ARG A 92 -10.88 6.80 23.38
C ARG A 92 -10.51 8.03 22.59
N SER A 93 -11.43 8.98 22.49
CA SER A 93 -11.30 10.05 21.52
C SER A 93 -9.98 10.70 21.84
N THR A 94 -8.99 10.54 20.96
CA THR A 94 -7.95 11.54 20.80
C THR A 94 -8.72 12.80 20.50
N GLU A 95 -8.99 13.54 21.58
CA GLU A 95 -9.72 14.79 21.71
C GLU A 95 -10.46 15.20 20.43
N ARG A 96 -11.77 14.91 20.36
CA ARG A 96 -12.66 15.47 19.33
C ARG A 96 -12.41 16.97 19.25
N GLY A 97 -11.61 17.43 18.28
CA GLY A 97 -11.32 18.85 18.07
C GLY A 97 -9.85 19.23 17.85
N LYS A 98 -8.85 18.36 18.10
CA LYS A 98 -7.47 18.70 17.69
C LYS A 98 -7.23 18.31 16.23
N VAL A 99 -7.39 19.29 15.35
CA VAL A 99 -6.89 19.22 13.98
C VAL A 99 -5.36 19.32 14.07
N TYR A 100 -4.68 18.19 13.91
CA TYR A 100 -3.23 18.16 13.86
C TYR A 100 -2.77 18.65 12.48
N GLY A 101 -1.85 19.61 12.47
CA GLY A 101 -1.19 20.05 11.25
C GLY A 101 -0.01 19.16 10.89
N TYR A 102 0.52 19.29 9.68
CA TYR A 102 1.75 18.60 9.26
C TYR A 102 2.93 18.88 10.19
N PHE A 103 3.01 20.08 10.75
CA PHE A 103 4.07 20.48 11.69
C PHE A 103 3.95 19.83 13.07
N ASP A 104 2.78 19.31 13.46
CA ASP A 104 2.62 18.64 14.75
C ASP A 104 3.34 17.29 14.80
N LEU A 105 3.70 16.70 13.66
CA LEU A 105 4.56 15.51 13.61
C LEU A 105 5.93 15.76 14.24
N PHE A 106 6.48 16.96 14.08
CA PHE A 106 7.78 17.36 14.63
C PHE A 106 7.68 17.95 16.04
N ARG A 107 6.46 18.22 16.50
CA ARG A 107 6.19 18.90 17.78
C ARG A 107 6.30 17.96 18.98
N TYR A 108 5.88 16.72 18.84
CA TYR A 108 5.89 15.73 19.93
C TYR A 108 7.14 14.85 19.87
N SER A 109 7.92 14.81 20.96
CA SER A 109 9.24 14.16 21.03
C SER A 109 9.27 12.69 20.53
N PRO A 110 8.38 11.77 20.96
CA PRO A 110 8.40 10.40 20.44
C PRO A 110 7.96 10.30 18.98
N VAL A 111 6.94 11.07 18.57
CA VAL A 111 6.44 11.08 17.19
C VAL A 111 7.51 11.59 16.23
N ARG A 112 8.24 12.64 16.61
CA ARG A 112 9.36 13.19 15.84
C ARG A 112 10.43 12.14 15.55
N SER A 113 10.83 11.34 16.54
CA SER A 113 11.83 10.29 16.35
C SER A 113 11.33 9.22 15.37
N TYR A 114 10.06 8.82 15.45
CA TYR A 114 9.47 7.89 14.48
C TYR A 114 9.41 8.50 13.07
N THR A 115 8.98 9.75 12.93
CA THR A 115 8.92 10.43 11.63
C THR A 115 10.30 10.54 11.00
N ILE A 116 11.32 10.98 11.74
CA ILE A 116 12.69 11.08 11.22
C ILE A 116 13.21 9.70 10.83
N ASN A 117 12.98 8.67 11.65
CA ASN A 117 13.39 7.30 11.32
C ASN A 117 12.72 6.79 10.04
N LEU A 118 11.42 7.01 9.89
CA LEU A 118 10.68 6.66 8.67
C LEU A 118 11.19 7.42 7.45
N CYS A 119 11.49 8.72 7.57
CA CYS A 119 12.07 9.51 6.49
C CYS A 119 13.46 9.00 6.07
N LEU A 120 14.32 8.66 7.04
CA LEU A 120 15.65 8.11 6.77
C LEU A 120 15.55 6.72 6.13
N GLN A 121 14.66 5.86 6.61
CA GLN A 121 14.41 4.55 6.00
C GLN A 121 13.95 4.70 4.56
N TRP A 122 12.98 5.58 4.29
CA TRP A 122 12.49 5.81 2.94
C TRP A 122 13.58 6.37 2.02
N PHE A 123 14.41 7.28 2.51
CA PHE A 123 15.55 7.81 1.77
C PHE A 123 16.61 6.73 1.46
N CYS A 124 17.00 5.94 2.45
CA CYS A 124 17.97 4.86 2.27
C CYS A 124 17.45 3.81 1.27
N ILE A 125 16.19 3.39 1.39
CA ILE A 125 15.55 2.45 0.47
C ILE A 125 15.52 3.03 -0.94
N GLY A 126 15.14 4.30 -1.10
CA GLY A 126 15.13 4.98 -2.40
C GLY A 126 16.51 5.03 -3.05
N VAL A 127 17.54 5.44 -2.30
CA VAL A 127 18.92 5.50 -2.81
C VAL A 127 19.43 4.11 -3.23
N VAL A 128 19.17 3.08 -2.42
CA VAL A 128 19.57 1.71 -2.75
C VAL A 128 18.80 1.19 -3.96
N TYR A 129 17.49 1.41 -4.02
CA TYR A 129 16.65 0.98 -5.14
C TYR A 129 17.10 1.62 -6.46
N TYR A 130 17.14 2.95 -6.54
CA TYR A 130 17.56 3.64 -7.76
C TYR A 130 19.04 3.38 -8.08
N GLY A 131 19.90 3.25 -7.06
CA GLY A 131 21.29 2.86 -7.24
C GLY A 131 21.44 1.49 -7.90
N LEU A 132 20.69 0.50 -7.44
CA LEU A 132 20.66 -0.84 -8.05
C LEU A 132 20.05 -0.81 -9.45
N THR A 133 18.96 -0.08 -9.67
CA THR A 133 18.35 0.06 -10.99
C THR A 133 19.31 0.71 -11.99
N LEU A 134 20.04 1.77 -11.61
CA LEU A 134 21.02 2.42 -12.48
C LEU A 134 22.26 1.55 -12.71
N ALA A 135 22.73 0.82 -11.69
CA ALA A 135 23.84 -0.13 -11.82
C ALA A 135 23.44 -1.40 -12.59
N SER A 136 22.14 -1.70 -12.72
CA SER A 136 21.65 -2.90 -13.40
C SER A 136 22.07 -3.00 -14.87
N SER A 137 22.36 -1.86 -15.51
CA SER A 137 22.88 -1.79 -16.87
C SER A 137 24.37 -2.09 -17.01
N GLN A 138 25.11 -2.14 -15.89
CA GLN A 138 26.55 -2.40 -15.85
C GLN A 138 26.88 -3.84 -15.42
N PHE A 139 25.93 -4.58 -14.86
CA PHE A 139 26.12 -5.98 -14.49
C PHE A 139 26.18 -6.88 -15.73
N ALA A 140 26.92 -7.98 -15.63
CA ALA A 140 26.99 -9.00 -16.68
C ALA A 140 25.60 -9.65 -16.88
N GLY A 141 25.03 -9.52 -18.08
CA GLY A 141 23.69 -9.98 -18.42
C GLY A 141 22.96 -8.98 -19.32
N THR A 142 21.68 -9.23 -19.63
CA THR A 142 20.82 -8.20 -20.23
C THR A 142 20.12 -7.41 -19.13
N VAL A 143 19.84 -6.13 -19.38
CA VAL A 143 19.11 -5.25 -18.43
C VAL A 143 17.80 -5.90 -17.98
N HIS A 144 17.11 -6.57 -18.91
CA HIS A 144 15.85 -7.27 -18.68
C HIS A 144 15.98 -8.45 -17.70
N THR A 145 17.01 -9.29 -17.82
CA THR A 145 17.20 -10.42 -16.91
C THR A 145 17.57 -9.97 -15.51
N ASN A 146 18.38 -8.90 -15.40
CA ASN A 146 18.80 -8.35 -14.11
C ASN A 146 17.61 -7.69 -13.38
N LEU A 147 16.77 -6.94 -14.11
CA LEU A 147 15.56 -6.36 -13.56
C LEU A 147 14.55 -7.43 -13.09
N PHE A 148 14.43 -8.54 -13.84
CA PHE A 148 13.50 -9.63 -13.50
C PHE A 148 13.93 -10.34 -12.23
N LEU A 149 15.21 -10.66 -12.11
CA LEU A 149 15.77 -11.29 -10.91
C LEU A 149 15.67 -10.39 -9.68
N SER A 150 15.88 -9.07 -9.87
CA SER A 150 15.70 -8.09 -8.80
C SER A 150 14.25 -8.05 -8.32
N ALA A 151 13.28 -8.00 -9.24
CA ALA A 151 11.86 -7.97 -8.89
C ALA A 151 11.37 -9.29 -8.27
N PHE A 152 11.94 -10.43 -8.66
CA PHE A 152 11.64 -11.71 -8.05
C PHE A 152 12.19 -11.84 -6.62
N ALA A 153 13.30 -11.18 -6.33
CA ALA A 153 13.90 -11.17 -5.00
C ALA A 153 13.21 -10.21 -4.01
N GLU A 154 12.45 -9.24 -4.53
CA GLU A 154 11.74 -8.19 -3.78
C GLU A 154 10.33 -8.63 -3.35
#